data_AF-A0A1I1MBF3-F1
#
_entry.id   AF-A0A1I1MBF3-F1
#
_cell.length_a   1.000
_cell.length_b   1.000
_cell.length_c   1.000
_cell.angle_alpha   90.00
_cell.angle_beta   90.00
_cell.angle_gamma   90.00
#
_symmetry.space_group_name_H-M   'P 1'
#
loop_
_entity.id
_entity.type
_entity.pdbx_description
1 polymer ?
#
loop_
_entity_poly.entity_id
_entity_poly.type
_entity_poly.pdbx_seq_one_letter_code
_entity_poly.pdbx_strand_id
1 'polypeptide(L)'
;MWFESGYKLLALAEVEAYIKQHKHLPEIPSAADIQRDGLDLAVMNLLLLKKVEELTLHLIEKEKKEQLMADDLDKMKQEISFLKSLIDKR
;
A
#
# COMPACT_ATOMS: atom_id res chain seq x y z
N MET A 1 6.65 -3.33 18.67
CA MET A 1 5.46 -2.67 18.06
C MET A 1 5.73 -2.49 16.58
N TRP A 2 4.76 -2.66 15.67
CA TRP A 2 5.02 -2.89 14.24
C TRP A 2 5.62 -1.70 13.44
N PHE A 3 5.92 -0.60 14.13
CA PHE A 3 6.78 0.50 13.66
C PHE A 3 8.28 0.33 14.01
N GLU A 4 8.66 -0.76 14.68
CA GLU A 4 10.05 -1.06 14.98
C GLU A 4 10.82 -1.48 13.73
N SER A 5 12.10 -1.12 13.69
CA SER A 5 13.01 -1.25 12.54
C SER A 5 13.21 -2.68 11.99
N GLY A 6 12.69 -3.71 12.67
CA GLY A 6 12.76 -5.11 12.24
C GLY A 6 11.48 -5.66 11.61
N TYR A 7 10.39 -4.90 11.55
CA TYR A 7 9.14 -5.40 10.95
C TYR A 7 9.23 -5.48 9.42
N LYS A 8 9.08 -6.68 8.87
CA LYS A 8 9.08 -6.89 7.41
C LYS A 8 7.67 -6.69 6.85
N LEU A 9 7.38 -5.48 6.39
CA LEU A 9 6.18 -5.18 5.60
C LEU A 9 6.28 -5.91 4.24
N LEU A 10 5.31 -6.77 3.93
CA LEU A 10 5.24 -7.45 2.64
C LEU A 10 4.89 -6.46 1.53
N ALA A 11 5.46 -6.63 0.33
CA ALA A 11 5.04 -5.80 -0.79
C ALA A 11 3.60 -6.13 -1.19
N LEU A 12 2.82 -5.13 -1.64
CA LEU A 12 1.43 -5.35 -2.07
C LEU A 12 1.29 -6.40 -3.19
N ALA A 13 2.31 -6.56 -4.04
CA ALA A 13 2.34 -7.62 -5.06
C ALA A 13 2.45 -9.02 -4.45
N GLU A 14 3.21 -9.19 -3.38
CA GLU A 14 3.31 -10.46 -2.63
C GLU A 14 1.99 -10.75 -1.91
N VAL A 15 1.39 -9.72 -1.30
CA VAL A 15 0.07 -9.82 -0.66
C VAL A 15 -0.99 -10.23 -1.69
N GLU A 16 -1.01 -9.61 -2.87
CA GLU A 16 -1.93 -9.96 -3.96
C GLU A 16 -1.76 -11.41 -4.42
N ALA A 17 -0.52 -11.86 -4.61
CA ALA A 17 -0.22 -13.25 -4.99
C ALA A 17 -0.73 -14.23 -3.93
N TYR A 18 -0.51 -13.93 -2.65
CA TYR A 18 -1.01 -14.74 -1.55
C TYR A 18 -2.54 -14.80 -1.53
N ILE A 19 -3.23 -13.66 -1.66
CA ILE A 19 -4.71 -13.62 -1.70
C ILE A 19 -5.25 -14.44 -2.87
N LYS A 20 -4.62 -14.36 -4.05
CA LYS A 20 -5.04 -15.14 -5.22
C LYS A 20 -4.97 -16.65 -4.97
N GLN A 21 -3.91 -17.10 -4.30
CA GLN A 21 -3.68 -18.51 -3.98
C GLN A 21 -4.53 -19.01 -2.81
N HIS A 22 -4.61 -18.25 -1.72
CA HIS A 22 -5.14 -18.71 -0.43
C HIS A 22 -6.55 -18.17 -0.11
N LYS A 23 -7.04 -17.16 -0.83
CA LYS A 23 -8.36 -16.52 -0.65
C LYS A 23 -8.56 -15.83 0.70
N HIS A 24 -7.47 -15.56 1.43
CA HIS A 24 -7.46 -14.74 2.63
C HIS A 24 -6.14 -13.97 2.71
N LEU A 25 -6.05 -13.01 3.63
CA LEU A 25 -4.82 -12.25 3.87
C LEU A 25 -3.75 -13.13 4.55
N PRO A 26 -2.46 -12.86 4.31
CA PRO A 26 -1.39 -13.47 5.09
C PRO A 26 -1.66 -13.33 6.59
N GLU A 27 -1.40 -14.41 7.34
CA GLU A 27 -1.50 -14.48 8.80
C GLU A 27 -2.92 -14.38 9.38
N ILE A 28 -3.92 -14.11 8.55
CA ILE A 28 -5.33 -14.21 8.92
C ILE A 28 -5.79 -15.63 8.60
N PRO A 29 -6.35 -16.39 9.56
CA PRO A 29 -6.90 -17.71 9.26
C PRO A 29 -7.99 -17.63 8.19
N SER A 30 -8.17 -18.70 7.41
CA SER A 30 -9.23 -18.72 6.41
C SER A 30 -10.60 -18.69 7.09
N ALA A 31 -11.62 -18.20 6.37
CA ALA A 31 -13.00 -18.24 6.89
C ALA A 31 -13.44 -19.65 7.29
N ALA A 32 -12.99 -20.68 6.56
CA ALA A 32 -13.28 -22.08 6.89
C ALA A 32 -12.60 -22.52 8.19
N ASP A 33 -11.35 -22.10 8.43
CA ASP A 33 -10.65 -22.41 9.69
C ASP A 33 -11.30 -21.71 10.88
N ILE A 34 -11.69 -20.44 10.73
CA ILE A 34 -12.41 -19.68 11.77
C ILE A 34 -13.75 -20.34 12.08
N GLN A 35 -14.47 -20.81 11.06
CA GLN A 35 -15.76 -21.48 11.26
C GLN A 35 -15.61 -22.83 11.96
N ARG A 36 -14.54 -23.59 11.65
CA ARG A 36 -14.28 -24.91 12.21
C ARG A 36 -13.75 -24.84 13.64
N ASP A 37 -12.73 -24.01 13.86
CA ASP A 37 -11.92 -24.03 15.08
C ASP A 37 -12.24 -22.85 16.02
N GLY A 38 -13.02 -21.88 15.55
CA GLY A 38 -13.22 -20.61 16.23
C GLY A 38 -11.99 -19.71 16.14
N LEU A 39 -12.14 -18.46 16.59
CA LEU A 39 -11.01 -17.57 16.82
C LEU A 39 -11.30 -16.71 18.04
N ASP A 40 -10.32 -16.62 18.94
CA ASP A 40 -10.42 -15.75 20.10
C ASP A 40 -10.57 -14.28 19.66
N LEU A 41 -11.49 -13.56 20.30
CA LEU A 41 -11.83 -12.19 19.92
C LEU A 41 -10.64 -11.23 20.15
N ALA A 42 -9.87 -11.42 21.21
CA ALA A 42 -8.68 -10.61 21.46
C ALA A 42 -7.61 -10.88 20.40
N VAL A 43 -7.42 -12.14 19.99
CA VAL A 43 -6.54 -12.51 18.87
C VAL A 43 -7.00 -11.85 17.57
N MET A 44 -8.30 -11.91 17.26
CA MET A 44 -8.84 -11.25 16.07
C MET A 44 -8.57 -9.73 16.10
N ASN A 45 -8.79 -9.07 17.23
CA ASN A 45 -8.55 -7.63 17.37
C ASN A 45 -7.07 -7.26 17.19
N LEU A 46 -6.15 -8.09 17.70
CA LEU A 46 -4.71 -7.89 17.49
C LEU A 46 -4.32 -8.06 16.01
N LEU A 47 -4.86 -9.07 15.33
CA LEU A 47 -4.65 -9.27 13.90
C LEU A 47 -5.21 -8.10 13.08
N LEU A 48 -6.41 -7.62 13.42
CA LEU A 48 -7.02 -6.45 12.77
C LEU A 48 -6.15 -5.20 12.95
N LEU A 49 -5.68 -4.93 14.17
CA LEU A 49 -4.80 -3.78 14.43
C LEU A 49 -3.53 -3.86 13.59
N LYS A 50 -2.90 -5.05 13.53
CA LYS A 50 -1.74 -5.29 12.68
C LYS A 50 -2.03 -4.97 11.20
N LYS A 51 -3.16 -5.42 10.67
CA LYS A 51 -3.54 -5.14 9.26
C LYS A 51 -3.85 -3.67 9.03
N VAL A 52 -4.43 -2.96 10.00
CA VAL A 52 -4.62 -1.51 9.91
C VAL A 52 -3.28 -0.77 9.88
N GLU A 53 -2.29 -1.17 10.67
CA GLU A 53 -0.96 -0.58 10.64
C GLU A 53 -0.24 -0.85 9.31
N GLU A 54 -0.28 -2.08 8.79
CA GLU A 54 0.27 -2.42 7.47
C GLU A 54 -0.37 -1.58 6.35
N LEU A 55 -1.71 -1.48 6.35
CA LEU A 55 -2.44 -0.65 5.39
C LEU A 55 -2.05 0.83 5.50
N THR A 56 -1.86 1.34 6.72
CA THR A 56 -1.44 2.73 6.96
C THR A 56 -0.04 2.99 6.39
N LEU A 57 0.90 2.05 6.57
CA LEU A 57 2.25 2.16 6.00
C LEU A 57 2.22 2.15 4.46
N HIS A 58 1.42 1.26 3.85
CA HIS A 58 1.23 1.26 2.40
C HIS A 58 0.59 2.54 1.87
N LEU A 59 -0.36 3.14 2.60
CA LEU A 59 -0.96 4.41 2.24
C LEU A 59 0.04 5.56 2.30
N ILE A 60 0.89 5.62 3.33
CA ILE A 60 1.97 6.62 3.42
C ILE A 60 2.96 6.48 2.25
N GLU A 61 3.33 5.25 1.89
CA GLU A 61 4.21 5.00 0.74
C GLU A 61 3.55 5.43 -0.58
N LYS A 62 2.26 5.13 -0.74
CA LYS A 62 1.47 5.54 -1.91
C LYS A 62 1.35 7.05 -2.02
N GLU A 63 1.07 7.75 -0.93
CA GLU A 63 0.98 9.22 -0.88
C GLU A 63 2.30 9.87 -1.30
N LYS A 64 3.44 9.36 -0.79
CA LYS A 64 4.77 9.82 -1.23
C LYS A 64 4.99 9.65 -2.73
N LYS A 65 4.59 8.49 -3.28
CA LYS A 65 4.70 8.23 -4.72
C LYS A 65 3.81 9.16 -5.55
N GLU A 66 2.60 9.42 -5.08
CA GLU A 66 1.67 10.36 -5.72
C GLU A 66 2.21 11.79 -5.72
N GLN A 67 2.81 12.24 -4.62
CA GLN A 67 3.45 13.55 -4.56
C GLN A 67 4.61 13.66 -5.56
N LEU A 68 5.49 12.66 -5.62
CA LEU A 68 6.59 12.64 -6.58
C LEU A 68 6.09 12.70 -8.03
N MET A 69 5.04 11.94 -8.34
CA MET A 69 4.41 11.97 -9.67
C MET A 69 3.79 13.34 -9.99
N ALA A 70 3.16 13.98 -9.00
CA ALA A 70 2.59 15.31 -9.17
C ALA A 70 3.67 16.37 -9.44
N ASP A 71 4.79 16.31 -8.72
CA ASP A 71 5.93 17.21 -8.90
C ASP A 71 6.56 17.04 -10.28
N ASP A 72 6.72 15.81 -10.75
CA ASP A 72 7.27 15.52 -12.09
C ASP A 72 6.32 15.98 -13.20
N LEU A 73 5.00 15.81 -13.02
CA LEU A 73 4.00 16.33 -13.94
C LEU A 73 4.03 17.86 -14.02
N ASP A 74 4.25 18.56 -12.90
CA ASP A 74 4.36 20.02 -12.90
C ASP A 74 5.60 20.49 -13.67
N LYS A 75 6.77 19.87 -13.43
CA LYS A 75 8.00 20.16 -14.17
C LYS A 75 7.83 19.95 -15.68
N MET A 76 7.22 18.83 -16.09
CA MET A 76 6.94 18.55 -17.51
C MET A 76 6.01 19.61 -18.13
N LYS A 77 4.98 20.05 -17.40
CA LYS A 77 4.08 21.12 -17.87
C LYS A 77 4.82 22.45 -18.05
N GLN A 78 5.70 22.81 -17.11
CA GLN A 78 6.52 24.02 -17.20
C GLN A 78 7.45 23.97 -18.42
N GLU A 79 8.12 22.82 -18.65
CA GLU A 79 9.01 22.64 -19.80
C GLU A 79 8.25 22.72 -21.13
N ILE A 80 7.09 22.08 -21.23
CA ILE A 80 6.21 22.17 -22.41
C ILE A 80 5.78 23.62 -22.66
N SER A 81 5.40 24.36 -21.62
CA SER A 81 5.02 25.77 -21.72
C SER A 81 6.17 26.64 -22.24
N PHE A 82 7.37 26.43 -21.69
CA PHE A 82 8.58 27.10 -22.12
C PHE A 82 8.88 26.85 -23.60
N LEU A 83 8.88 25.58 -24.04
CA LEU A 83 9.13 25.20 -25.43
C LEU A 83 8.10 25.80 -26.40
N LYS A 84 6.81 25.82 -26.03
CA LYS A 84 5.77 26.47 -26.83
C LYS A 84 6.04 27.97 -27.03
N SER A 85 6.45 28.67 -25.98
CA SER A 85 6.77 30.10 -26.06
C SER A 85 7.96 30.41 -26.99
N LEU A 86 8.85 29.44 -27.24
CA LEU A 86 9.95 29.58 -28.19
C LEU A 86 9.51 29.38 -29.64
N ILE A 87 8.51 28.53 -29.86
CA ILE A 87 7.92 28.29 -31.18
C ILE A 87 7.10 29.50 -31.61
N ASP A 88 6.26 30.04 -30.73
CA ASP A 88 5.37 31.17 -31.03
C ASP A 88 6.10 32.50 -31.32
N LYS A 89 7.41 32.57 -31.03
CA LYS A 89 8.28 33.73 -31.29
C LYS A 89 8.99 33.68 -32.66
N ARG A 90 8.85 32.60 -33.43
CA ARG A 90 9.40 32.45 -34.79
C ARG A 90 8.34 32.71 -35.85
#